data_AF-A0A940A7J8-F1
#
_entry.id   AF-A0A940A7J8-F1
#
_cell.length_a   1.000
_cell.length_b   1.000
_cell.length_c   1.000
_cell.angle_alpha   90.00
_cell.angle_beta   90.00
_cell.angle_gamma   90.00
#
_symmetry.space_group_name_H-M   'P 1'
#
loop_
_entity.id
_entity.type
_entity.pdbx_description
1 polymer ?
#
loop_
_entity_poly.entity_id
_entity_poly.type
_entity_poly.pdbx_seq_one_letter_code
_entity_poly.pdbx_strand_id
1 'polypeptide(L)'
;MNSKSFILAALVAVFACASCELINPQTPEDNGSSVTVAENAISLTNNPVSYQEGTQFLLVEATGEWTLTLDFGEAEEAWLSVSAEAGRAGTRKIVMAWAKNETEEPRTCHITLTVGTDSKVLDFVQNGKSAVNPRPVDGLNPDPVPCWLELPATNDPDLYFFTHDMTISGKTMRNYSFYLDPRACLAIWVAYPLNPSLYGTGSRTDAWALDPKVPRDYQPVLFSGFKGGYDRGHQLPSADRLRAGANEQTFYGTNMTPQRAALNQRAWATFEGMVRTWSSSFDTLYVVTGCDLKGATQVAYDNDGKSIPVPVGYFKALLGFKKSGTLGNTAKQGGYTAIGFYFNHEAYSDSEIMDQSMTIDELESLLDIDFFPNLEAKLGADLYNKVESTTDSWWK
;
A
#
# COMPACT_ATOMS: atom_id res chain seq x y z
N MET A 1 86.08 36.19 14.64
CA MET A 1 86.28 37.57 14.15
C MET A 1 85.01 38.35 14.43
N ASN A 2 85.17 39.52 15.08
CA ASN A 2 84.16 40.55 15.35
C ASN A 2 83.30 40.85 14.10
N SER A 3 82.06 41.33 14.18
CA SER A 3 81.63 42.56 14.84
C SER A 3 80.10 42.71 14.65
N LYS A 4 79.33 42.97 15.72
CA LYS A 4 78.77 44.28 16.15
C LYS A 4 77.68 44.84 15.23
N SER A 5 76.42 44.84 15.71
CA SER A 5 75.66 46.03 16.18
C SER A 5 74.90 46.70 15.02
N PHE A 6 73.61 47.06 15.15
CA PHE A 6 73.13 48.15 15.99
C PHE A 6 71.63 48.05 16.34
N ILE A 7 71.35 48.62 17.51
CA ILE A 7 70.07 48.89 18.18
C ILE A 7 69.65 50.33 17.85
N LEU A 8 68.34 50.60 17.71
CA LEU A 8 67.60 51.75 18.31
C LEU A 8 66.13 51.68 17.84
N ALA A 9 65.15 51.27 18.66
CA ALA A 9 64.55 51.90 19.83
C ALA A 9 63.49 52.97 19.49
N ALA A 10 62.27 52.75 20.00
CA ALA A 10 61.46 53.79 20.65
C ALA A 10 60.41 53.11 21.55
N LEU A 11 60.63 53.23 22.85
CA LEU A 11 59.66 53.05 23.94
C LEU A 11 58.49 54.03 23.76
N VAL A 12 57.27 53.63 24.15
CA VAL A 12 56.54 54.27 25.26
C VAL A 12 55.73 53.23 26.03
N ALA A 13 55.90 53.28 27.35
CA ALA A 13 55.37 52.42 28.40
C ALA A 13 53.91 52.80 28.77
N VAL A 14 53.02 51.82 28.96
CA VAL A 14 52.50 51.31 30.27
C VAL A 14 51.44 52.19 30.92
N PHE A 15 50.27 51.59 31.20
CA PHE A 15 49.62 51.47 32.53
C PHE A 15 48.42 50.51 32.33
N ALA A 16 48.52 49.21 32.63
CA ALA A 16 48.56 48.52 33.92
C ALA A 16 47.19 48.40 34.60
N CYS A 17 46.66 47.17 34.66
CA CYS A 17 46.27 46.43 35.87
C CYS A 17 45.73 45.06 35.41
N ALA A 18 46.53 43.99 35.58
CA ALA A 18 46.40 43.00 36.66
C ALA A 18 45.13 42.14 36.49
N SER A 19 45.15 40.82 36.33
CA SER A 19 46.19 39.79 36.43
C SER A 19 45.57 38.52 35.85
N CYS A 20 46.14 37.94 34.78
CA CYS A 20 45.78 36.60 34.31
C CYS A 20 46.74 35.59 34.94
N GLU A 21 46.24 34.78 35.87
CA GLU A 21 46.82 33.48 36.16
C GLU A 21 46.32 32.45 35.13
N LEU A 22 47.17 31.45 34.89
CA LEU A 22 47.18 30.55 33.75
C LEU A 22 45.90 29.70 33.64
N ILE A 23 45.22 29.78 32.49
CA ILE A 23 44.15 28.85 32.10
C ILE A 23 44.80 27.51 31.74
N ASN A 24 44.55 26.52 32.58
CA ASN A 24 44.69 25.10 32.28
C ASN A 24 43.70 24.74 31.14
N PRO A 25 44.09 24.08 30.04
CA PRO A 25 43.15 23.73 28.99
C PRO A 25 42.09 22.78 29.55
N GLN A 26 40.86 23.27 29.66
CA GLN A 26 39.71 22.43 29.93
C GLN A 26 39.58 21.42 28.77
N THR A 27 39.52 20.15 29.14
CA THR A 27 38.98 19.08 28.30
C THR A 27 37.63 19.53 27.72
N PRO A 28 37.35 19.26 26.43
CA PRO A 28 36.03 19.55 25.86
C PRO A 28 34.96 18.88 26.73
N GLU A 29 34.00 19.66 27.18
CA GLU A 29 32.77 19.13 27.77
C GLU A 29 32.11 18.22 26.74
N ASP A 30 32.00 16.95 27.09
CA ASP A 30 31.16 15.98 26.41
C ASP A 30 29.71 16.46 26.57
N ASN A 31 29.22 17.19 25.57
CA ASN A 31 27.79 17.44 25.42
C ASN A 31 27.14 16.10 25.07
N GLY A 32 26.87 15.32 26.11
CA GLY A 32 26.11 14.09 26.06
C GLY A 32 24.78 14.35 25.38
N SER A 33 24.75 14.12 24.06
CA SER A 33 23.51 13.97 23.32
C SER A 33 22.89 12.70 23.88
N SER A 34 21.86 12.84 24.71
CA SER A 34 21.09 11.70 25.18
C SER A 34 20.58 10.95 23.94
N VAL A 35 21.13 9.77 23.70
CA VAL A 35 20.75 8.90 22.59
C VAL A 35 19.39 8.31 22.93
N THR A 36 18.33 9.03 22.60
CA THR A 36 16.96 8.58 22.84
C THR A 36 16.44 7.78 21.64
N VAL A 37 15.86 6.61 21.90
CA VAL A 37 15.12 5.83 20.90
C VAL A 37 13.78 6.51 20.64
N ALA A 38 13.55 7.01 19.42
CA ALA A 38 12.28 7.63 19.04
C ALA A 38 11.11 6.64 19.12
N GLU A 39 9.88 7.14 19.31
CA GLU A 39 8.68 6.29 19.48
C GLU A 39 8.45 5.29 18.33
N ASN A 40 8.88 5.66 17.11
CA ASN A 40 8.78 4.86 15.88
C ASN A 40 10.13 4.30 15.38
N ALA A 41 11.12 4.13 16.27
CA ALA A 41 12.47 3.68 15.89
C ALA A 41 12.54 2.22 15.37
N ILE A 42 11.50 1.43 15.61
CA ILE A 42 11.36 0.07 15.12
C ILE A 42 9.91 -0.16 14.65
N SER A 43 9.71 -0.69 13.45
CA SER A 43 8.37 -0.92 12.89
C SER A 43 8.30 -2.07 11.89
N LEU A 44 7.12 -2.68 11.80
CA LEU A 44 6.78 -3.76 10.87
C LEU A 44 5.72 -3.29 9.87
N THR A 45 5.71 -3.90 8.68
CA THR A 45 4.67 -3.66 7.68
C THR A 45 3.40 -4.45 8.01
N ASN A 46 3.57 -5.75 8.29
CA ASN A 46 2.47 -6.68 8.50
C ASN A 46 2.63 -7.34 9.86
N ASN A 47 1.69 -7.08 10.77
CA ASN A 47 1.68 -7.65 12.10
C ASN A 47 0.27 -7.52 12.73
N PRO A 48 -0.39 -8.60 13.16
CA PRO A 48 0.02 -10.01 13.07
C PRO A 48 0.09 -10.55 11.64
N VAL A 49 0.92 -11.57 11.41
CA VAL A 49 1.01 -12.31 10.15
C VAL A 49 0.23 -13.63 10.20
N SER A 50 -0.08 -14.20 9.04
CA SER A 50 -0.76 -15.50 8.95
C SER A 50 0.12 -16.64 9.49
N TYR A 51 -0.49 -17.81 9.68
CA TYR A 51 0.24 -19.00 10.14
C TYR A 51 1.28 -19.52 9.15
N GLN A 52 1.25 -19.08 7.88
CA GLN A 52 2.20 -19.53 6.85
C GLN A 52 3.62 -19.01 7.12
N GLU A 53 4.61 -19.68 6.53
CA GLU A 53 5.96 -19.12 6.45
C GLU A 53 5.99 -17.86 5.60
N GLY A 54 6.93 -16.97 5.85
CA GLY A 54 6.97 -15.72 5.13
C GLY A 54 8.20 -14.87 5.45
N THR A 55 8.26 -13.74 4.76
CA THR A 55 9.32 -12.74 4.96
C THR A 55 8.75 -11.33 4.93
N GLN A 56 9.38 -10.41 5.67
CA GLN A 56 9.11 -8.98 5.58
C GLN A 56 10.33 -8.15 5.98
N PHE A 57 10.25 -6.83 5.88
CA PHE A 57 11.27 -5.94 6.42
C PHE A 57 10.90 -5.45 7.83
N LEU A 58 11.86 -5.53 8.75
CA LEU A 58 11.90 -4.73 9.96
C LEU A 58 12.61 -3.42 9.65
N LEU A 59 11.92 -2.29 9.82
CA LEU A 59 12.57 -0.99 9.72
C LEU A 59 13.18 -0.65 11.08
N VAL A 60 14.48 -0.32 11.06
CA VAL A 60 15.21 0.19 12.23
C VAL A 60 15.71 1.59 11.91
N GLU A 61 15.35 2.56 12.74
CA GLU A 61 15.86 3.92 12.70
C GLU A 61 16.57 4.23 14.00
N ALA A 62 17.91 4.35 13.95
CA ALA A 62 18.74 4.56 15.12
C ALA A 62 19.67 5.75 14.92
N THR A 63 19.91 6.52 15.98
CA THR A 63 20.85 7.65 16.00
C THR A 63 22.28 7.21 16.32
N GLY A 64 22.47 5.98 16.79
CA GLY A 64 23.76 5.39 17.16
C GLY A 64 23.91 3.95 16.65
N GLU A 65 24.96 3.26 17.13
CA GLU A 65 25.06 1.81 16.96
C GLU A 65 23.90 1.12 17.69
N TRP A 66 23.35 0.10 17.06
CA TRP A 66 22.16 -0.58 17.53
C TRP A 66 22.33 -2.08 17.52
N THR A 67 21.58 -2.76 18.39
CA THR A 67 21.43 -4.20 18.41
C THR A 67 19.95 -4.59 18.44
N LEU A 68 19.64 -5.78 17.91
CA LEU A 68 18.34 -6.43 17.99
C LEU A 68 18.48 -7.68 18.84
N THR A 69 17.50 -7.94 19.69
CA THR A 69 17.36 -9.20 20.42
C THR A 69 15.98 -9.78 20.16
N LEU A 70 15.93 -11.07 19.86
CA LEU A 70 14.70 -11.82 19.63
C LEU A 70 14.42 -12.67 20.86
N ASP A 71 13.29 -12.41 21.52
CA ASP A 71 12.81 -13.22 22.64
C ASP A 71 11.54 -13.97 22.21
N PHE A 72 11.59 -15.30 22.29
CA PHE A 72 10.51 -16.19 21.86
C PHE A 72 9.63 -16.67 23.03
N GLY A 73 9.81 -16.10 24.23
CA GLY A 73 9.09 -16.51 25.42
C GLY A 73 9.37 -17.97 25.78
N GLU A 74 8.32 -18.79 25.83
CA GLU A 74 8.40 -20.20 26.20
C GLU A 74 8.70 -21.14 25.02
N ALA A 75 8.92 -20.63 23.81
CA ALA A 75 9.20 -21.49 22.65
C ALA A 75 10.56 -22.18 22.77
N GLU A 76 10.60 -23.49 22.53
CA GLU A 76 11.82 -24.30 22.62
C GLU A 76 12.80 -24.04 21.45
N GLU A 77 12.31 -23.59 20.30
CA GLU A 77 13.10 -23.32 19.10
C GLU A 77 12.78 -21.95 18.48
N ALA A 78 13.82 -21.29 17.96
CA ALA A 78 13.68 -20.04 17.24
C ALA A 78 12.95 -20.26 15.90
N TRP A 79 11.83 -19.59 15.72
CA TRP A 79 10.98 -19.70 14.53
C TRP A 79 10.99 -18.44 13.64
N LEU A 80 11.66 -17.38 14.09
CA LEU A 80 11.92 -16.13 13.37
C LEU A 80 13.44 -15.91 13.31
N SER A 81 13.91 -15.33 12.22
CA SER A 81 15.30 -14.87 12.07
C SER A 81 15.34 -13.46 11.48
N VAL A 82 16.45 -12.76 11.72
CA VAL A 82 16.75 -11.45 11.13
C VAL A 82 18.07 -11.51 10.37
N SER A 83 18.18 -10.78 9.25
CA SER A 83 19.41 -10.77 8.44
C SER A 83 20.58 -10.02 9.08
N ALA A 84 20.32 -9.21 10.11
CA ALA A 84 21.34 -8.56 10.91
C ALA A 84 20.79 -8.23 12.31
N GLU A 85 21.57 -8.55 13.33
CA GLU A 85 21.25 -8.29 14.74
C GLU A 85 21.96 -7.05 15.28
N ALA A 86 22.79 -6.39 14.48
CA ALA A 86 23.45 -5.16 14.85
C ALA A 86 23.74 -4.27 13.63
N GLY A 87 23.90 -2.98 13.87
CA GLY A 87 24.28 -2.04 12.83
C GLY A 87 24.66 -0.67 13.36
N ARG A 88 24.90 0.25 12.42
CA ARG A 88 25.24 1.65 12.70
C ARG A 88 24.02 2.55 12.50
N ALA A 89 24.17 3.79 12.95
CA ALA A 89 23.18 4.85 12.83
C ALA A 89 22.60 5.01 11.40
N GLY A 90 21.38 5.55 11.36
CA GLY A 90 20.55 5.76 10.19
C GLY A 90 19.46 4.70 10.05
N THR A 91 18.67 4.84 8.98
CA THR A 91 17.60 3.91 8.65
C THR A 91 18.16 2.63 8.02
N ARG A 92 17.71 1.47 8.48
CA ARG A 92 18.08 0.14 7.98
C ARG A 92 16.84 -0.71 7.76
N LYS A 93 16.84 -1.49 6.69
CA LYS A 93 15.84 -2.53 6.42
C LYS A 93 16.47 -3.88 6.72
N ILE A 94 15.98 -4.54 7.75
CA ILE A 94 16.45 -5.86 8.16
C ILE A 94 15.45 -6.89 7.64
N VAL A 95 15.92 -7.90 6.91
CA VAL A 95 15.03 -8.97 6.42
C VAL A 95 14.67 -9.84 7.59
N MET A 96 13.38 -9.98 7.85
CA MET A 96 12.80 -10.96 8.75
C MET A 96 12.29 -12.15 7.94
N ALA A 97 12.58 -13.35 8.40
CA ALA A 97 12.02 -14.58 7.85
C ALA A 97 11.53 -15.48 8.99
N TRP A 98 10.32 -16.04 8.83
CA TRP A 98 9.73 -16.93 9.82
C TRP A 98 9.25 -18.22 9.20
N ALA A 99 9.38 -19.31 9.95
CA ALA A 99 8.83 -20.60 9.60
C ALA A 99 7.30 -20.59 9.76
N LYS A 100 6.63 -21.55 9.14
CA LYS A 100 5.21 -21.80 9.33
C LYS A 100 4.91 -22.11 10.80
N ASN A 101 3.80 -21.60 11.33
CA ASN A 101 3.29 -21.98 12.63
C ASN A 101 2.38 -23.20 12.48
N GLU A 102 2.86 -24.34 12.96
CA GLU A 102 2.14 -25.61 12.86
C GLU A 102 1.21 -25.86 14.07
N THR A 103 1.21 -24.97 15.07
CA THR A 103 0.31 -25.05 16.24
C THR A 103 -1.02 -24.33 15.95
N GLU A 104 -2.03 -24.61 16.77
CA GLU A 104 -3.34 -23.93 16.68
C GLU A 104 -3.35 -22.53 17.30
N GLU A 105 -2.46 -22.30 18.27
CA GLU A 105 -2.34 -21.06 19.03
C GLU A 105 -1.38 -20.07 18.34
N PRO A 106 -1.63 -18.74 18.45
CA PRO A 106 -0.67 -17.74 18.01
C PRO A 106 0.62 -17.80 18.83
N ARG A 107 1.71 -17.36 18.22
CA ARG A 107 3.03 -17.23 18.87
C ARG A 107 3.57 -15.82 18.66
N THR A 108 4.33 -15.33 19.64
CA THR A 108 4.87 -13.97 19.64
C THR A 108 6.38 -14.00 19.82
N CYS A 109 7.08 -13.15 19.07
CA CYS A 109 8.49 -12.85 19.27
C CYS A 109 8.62 -11.38 19.70
N HIS A 110 9.19 -11.14 20.88
CA HIS A 110 9.47 -9.80 21.38
C HIS A 110 10.80 -9.33 20.82
N ILE A 111 10.75 -8.40 19.85
CA ILE A 111 11.93 -7.84 19.20
C ILE A 111 12.36 -6.59 19.96
N THR A 112 13.50 -6.66 20.61
CA THR A 112 14.07 -5.52 21.36
C THR A 112 15.14 -4.83 20.54
N LEU A 113 14.90 -3.58 20.13
CA LEU A 113 15.91 -2.66 19.62
C LEU A 113 16.61 -1.98 20.80
N THR A 114 17.94 -2.03 20.85
CA THR A 114 18.74 -1.30 21.85
C THR A 114 19.69 -0.33 21.15
N VAL A 115 19.73 0.92 21.62
CA VAL A 115 20.66 1.95 21.15
C VAL A 115 21.27 2.63 22.38
N GLY A 116 22.56 2.40 22.63
CA GLY A 116 23.19 2.84 23.88
C GLY A 116 22.56 2.17 25.11
N THR A 117 21.98 2.96 26.01
CA THR A 117 21.27 2.46 27.21
C THR A 117 19.76 2.33 27.03
N ASP A 118 19.22 2.86 25.92
CA ASP A 118 17.79 2.92 25.67
C ASP A 118 17.35 1.73 24.83
N SER A 119 16.13 1.24 25.09
CA SER A 119 15.55 0.14 24.33
C SER A 119 14.08 0.34 24.01
N LYS A 120 13.63 -0.33 22.95
CA LYS A 120 12.24 -0.37 22.50
C LYS A 120 11.89 -1.80 22.11
N VAL A 121 10.76 -2.27 22.60
CA VAL A 121 10.22 -3.60 22.28
C VAL A 121 9.12 -3.46 21.22
N LEU A 122 9.15 -4.33 20.23
CA LEU A 122 8.12 -4.53 19.23
C LEU A 122 7.73 -6.02 19.20
N ASP A 123 6.45 -6.30 19.40
CA ASP A 123 5.95 -7.66 19.37
C ASP A 123 5.67 -8.07 17.93
N PHE A 124 6.29 -9.15 17.45
CA PHE A 124 5.95 -9.79 16.19
C PHE A 124 5.06 -11.01 16.45
N VAL A 125 3.82 -10.97 15.98
CA VAL A 125 2.81 -11.99 16.25
C VAL A 125 2.54 -12.80 14.98
N GLN A 126 2.66 -14.12 15.07
CA GLN A 126 2.28 -15.07 14.03
C GLN A 126 1.09 -15.91 14.50
N ASN A 127 0.02 -15.95 13.72
CA ASN A 127 -1.18 -16.72 14.04
C ASN A 127 -0.93 -18.25 14.04
N GLY A 128 -1.79 -19.01 14.72
CA GLY A 128 -1.84 -20.47 14.61
C GLY A 128 -2.78 -20.95 13.50
N LYS A 129 -2.77 -22.26 13.21
CA LYS A 129 -3.54 -22.92 12.14
C LYS A 129 -5.07 -22.76 12.26
N SER A 130 -5.63 -22.92 13.46
CA SER A 130 -7.06 -22.78 13.74
C SER A 130 -7.49 -21.36 14.03
N ALA A 131 -6.57 -20.39 14.03
CA ALA A 131 -6.94 -19.00 14.01
C ALA A 131 -7.59 -18.71 12.65
N VAL A 132 -8.91 -18.90 12.59
CA VAL A 132 -9.78 -18.26 11.61
C VAL A 132 -9.54 -16.76 11.77
N ASN A 133 -8.66 -16.24 10.91
CA ASN A 133 -8.24 -14.85 10.79
C ASN A 133 -7.52 -14.25 12.02
N PRO A 134 -6.58 -13.32 11.82
CA PRO A 134 -6.11 -12.46 12.89
C PRO A 134 -7.30 -11.66 13.43
N ARG A 135 -7.80 -12.11 14.59
CA ARG A 135 -8.96 -11.59 15.33
C ARG A 135 -10.29 -11.89 14.61
N PRO A 136 -11.30 -12.44 15.31
CA PRO A 136 -12.69 -12.20 14.92
C PRO A 136 -12.86 -10.69 14.78
N VAL A 137 -13.13 -10.25 13.56
CA VAL A 137 -13.27 -8.85 13.24
C VAL A 137 -14.67 -8.46 13.70
N ASP A 138 -14.82 -8.12 14.99
CA ASP A 138 -16.11 -7.90 15.62
C ASP A 138 -17.00 -6.97 14.79
N GLY A 139 -18.17 -7.46 14.39
CA GLY A 139 -19.14 -6.70 13.61
C GLY A 139 -18.88 -6.64 12.10
N LEU A 140 -17.85 -7.30 11.58
CA LEU A 140 -17.59 -7.36 10.14
C LEU A 140 -18.35 -8.55 9.52
N ASN A 141 -19.30 -8.26 8.64
CA ASN A 141 -20.21 -9.24 8.06
C ASN A 141 -20.05 -9.26 6.52
N PRO A 142 -19.15 -10.10 5.97
CA PRO A 142 -18.88 -10.13 4.54
C PRO A 142 -20.12 -10.60 3.76
N ASP A 143 -20.23 -10.10 2.53
CA ASP A 143 -21.26 -10.53 1.59
C ASP A 143 -20.88 -11.90 0.96
N PRO A 144 -21.86 -12.71 0.52
CA PRO A 144 -21.56 -13.89 -0.28
C PRO A 144 -20.93 -13.49 -1.62
N VAL A 145 -19.90 -14.23 -2.05
CA VAL A 145 -19.23 -14.00 -3.34
C VAL A 145 -20.10 -14.54 -4.48
N PRO A 146 -20.53 -13.69 -5.44
CA PRO A 146 -21.22 -14.13 -6.65
C PRO A 146 -20.25 -14.53 -7.78
N CYS A 147 -20.76 -15.14 -8.84
CA CYS A 147 -19.96 -15.52 -10.02
C CYS A 147 -19.93 -14.43 -11.12
N TRP A 148 -19.79 -13.16 -10.75
CA TRP A 148 -19.73 -12.08 -11.74
C TRP A 148 -18.38 -12.05 -12.46
N LEU A 149 -18.40 -11.66 -13.74
CA LEU A 149 -17.22 -11.78 -14.61
C LEU A 149 -16.06 -10.90 -14.15
N GLU A 150 -16.34 -9.73 -13.59
CA GLU A 150 -15.32 -8.80 -13.09
C GLU A 150 -14.61 -9.27 -11.83
N LEU A 151 -15.11 -10.27 -11.10
CA LEU A 151 -14.57 -10.58 -9.78
C LEU A 151 -13.29 -11.42 -9.90
N PRO A 152 -12.16 -10.97 -9.29
CA PRO A 152 -11.00 -11.83 -9.07
C PRO A 152 -11.33 -13.01 -8.14
N ALA A 153 -10.40 -13.95 -8.02
CA ALA A 153 -10.46 -14.96 -6.98
C ALA A 153 -10.55 -14.33 -5.57
N THR A 154 -11.38 -14.93 -4.72
CA THR A 154 -11.76 -14.47 -3.36
C THR A 154 -11.63 -15.60 -2.34
N ASN A 155 -10.46 -16.24 -2.35
CA ASN A 155 -10.18 -17.44 -1.57
C ASN A 155 -9.19 -17.20 -0.42
N ASP A 156 -8.70 -15.97 -0.23
CA ASP A 156 -7.86 -15.62 0.90
C ASP A 156 -8.73 -15.56 2.18
N PRO A 157 -8.45 -16.40 3.19
CA PRO A 157 -9.23 -16.41 4.41
C PRO A 157 -9.17 -15.08 5.17
N ASP A 158 -8.04 -14.35 5.11
CA ASP A 158 -7.80 -13.12 5.87
C ASP A 158 -8.51 -11.88 5.28
N LEU A 159 -9.07 -12.01 4.07
CA LEU A 159 -9.69 -10.92 3.32
C LEU A 159 -11.21 -11.09 3.23
N TYR A 160 -11.92 -9.96 3.19
CA TYR A 160 -13.38 -9.95 3.33
C TYR A 160 -14.05 -9.30 2.12
N PHE A 161 -14.96 -10.05 1.49
CA PHE A 161 -15.68 -9.59 0.31
C PHE A 161 -16.90 -8.75 0.70
N PHE A 162 -17.08 -7.64 -0.02
CA PHE A 162 -18.23 -6.75 0.11
C PHE A 162 -18.69 -6.27 -1.25
N THR A 163 -19.97 -5.97 -1.35
CA THR A 163 -20.56 -5.38 -2.57
C THR A 163 -21.52 -4.25 -2.23
N HIS A 164 -21.50 -3.17 -3.00
CA HIS A 164 -22.48 -2.10 -2.91
C HIS A 164 -23.38 -2.11 -4.14
N ASP A 165 -24.66 -1.83 -3.92
CA ASP A 165 -25.66 -1.73 -4.98
C ASP A 165 -26.07 -0.27 -5.22
N MET A 166 -26.56 -0.01 -6.42
CA MET A 166 -27.20 1.23 -6.83
C MET A 166 -28.58 0.94 -7.44
N THR A 167 -29.45 1.95 -7.46
CA THR A 167 -30.77 1.83 -8.09
C THR A 167 -30.83 2.67 -9.36
N ILE A 168 -31.01 2.03 -10.52
CA ILE A 168 -31.20 2.72 -11.80
C ILE A 168 -32.59 2.37 -12.34
N SER A 169 -33.41 3.40 -12.56
CA SER A 169 -34.78 3.25 -13.09
C SER A 169 -35.64 2.24 -12.31
N GLY A 170 -35.55 2.25 -10.98
CA GLY A 170 -36.29 1.35 -10.09
C GLY A 170 -35.77 -0.09 -10.03
N LYS A 171 -34.62 -0.38 -10.66
CA LYS A 171 -33.95 -1.69 -10.57
C LYS A 171 -32.68 -1.56 -9.75
N THR A 172 -32.54 -2.43 -8.76
CA THR A 172 -31.27 -2.62 -8.04
C THR A 172 -30.27 -3.30 -8.97
N MET A 173 -29.08 -2.73 -9.06
CA MET A 173 -27.96 -3.27 -9.81
C MET A 173 -26.69 -3.07 -8.99
N ARG A 174 -25.72 -3.97 -9.11
CA ARG A 174 -24.41 -3.79 -8.49
C ARG A 174 -23.75 -2.49 -8.89
N ASN A 175 -23.21 -1.76 -7.93
CA ASN A 175 -22.36 -0.60 -8.14
C ASN A 175 -20.90 -1.03 -8.30
N TYR A 176 -20.33 -1.60 -7.24
CA TYR A 176 -18.98 -2.16 -7.20
C TYR A 176 -18.85 -3.18 -6.08
N SER A 177 -17.82 -4.01 -6.16
CA SER A 177 -17.42 -4.92 -5.09
C SER A 177 -15.98 -4.64 -4.69
N PHE A 178 -15.60 -5.02 -3.49
CA PHE A 178 -14.24 -4.85 -2.99
C PHE A 178 -13.85 -5.98 -2.06
N TYR A 179 -12.54 -6.23 -1.99
CA TYR A 179 -11.97 -7.26 -1.13
C TYR A 179 -11.03 -6.61 -0.12
N LEU A 180 -11.51 -6.55 1.11
CA LEU A 180 -10.94 -5.76 2.19
C LEU A 180 -9.88 -6.57 2.95
N ASP A 181 -8.70 -5.97 3.13
CA ASP A 181 -7.81 -6.35 4.23
C ASP A 181 -8.17 -5.48 5.46
N PRO A 182 -8.82 -6.04 6.49
CA PRO A 182 -9.25 -5.28 7.65
C PRO A 182 -8.07 -4.82 8.52
N ARG A 183 -6.88 -5.45 8.41
CA ARG A 183 -5.67 -5.03 9.13
C ARG A 183 -5.06 -3.81 8.47
N ALA A 184 -4.99 -3.82 7.14
CA ALA A 184 -4.54 -2.67 6.36
C ALA A 184 -5.58 -1.54 6.33
N CYS A 185 -6.85 -1.85 6.63
CA CYS A 185 -7.99 -0.96 6.42
C CYS A 185 -8.12 -0.49 4.96
N LEU A 186 -7.70 -1.32 4.00
CA LEU A 186 -7.71 -1.00 2.57
C LEU A 186 -8.34 -2.15 1.79
N ALA A 187 -9.08 -1.80 0.73
CA ALA A 187 -9.44 -2.78 -0.28
C ALA A 187 -8.21 -3.14 -1.11
N ILE A 188 -7.83 -4.42 -1.14
CA ILE A 188 -6.75 -4.92 -1.99
C ILE A 188 -7.14 -4.80 -3.47
N TRP A 189 -8.42 -5.01 -3.75
CA TRP A 189 -9.00 -4.67 -5.04
C TRP A 189 -10.45 -4.18 -4.91
N VAL A 190 -10.86 -3.42 -5.92
CA VAL A 190 -12.22 -2.96 -6.21
C VAL A 190 -12.57 -3.39 -7.63
N ALA A 191 -13.72 -4.05 -7.82
CA ALA A 191 -14.17 -4.59 -9.10
C ALA A 191 -15.54 -4.04 -9.49
N TYR A 192 -15.70 -3.64 -10.74
CA TYR A 192 -16.92 -3.02 -11.23
C TYR A 192 -17.11 -3.10 -12.75
N PRO A 193 -18.36 -3.14 -13.24
CA PRO A 193 -18.65 -2.98 -14.66
C PRO A 193 -18.71 -1.49 -15.05
N LEU A 194 -18.38 -1.23 -16.31
CA LEU A 194 -18.65 0.00 -17.04
C LEU A 194 -19.44 -0.34 -18.30
N ASN A 195 -20.57 0.33 -18.48
CA ASN A 195 -21.39 0.22 -19.67
C ASN A 195 -22.20 1.51 -19.87
N PRO A 196 -22.75 1.77 -21.06
CA PRO A 196 -23.47 3.01 -21.36
C PRO A 196 -24.63 3.35 -20.41
N SER A 197 -25.22 2.36 -19.74
CA SER A 197 -26.30 2.62 -18.78
C SER A 197 -25.81 3.25 -17.47
N LEU A 198 -24.51 3.17 -17.16
CA LEU A 198 -23.92 3.69 -15.93
C LEU A 198 -23.40 5.12 -16.07
N TYR A 199 -23.16 5.58 -17.30
CA TYR A 199 -22.79 6.96 -17.55
C TYR A 199 -23.98 7.88 -17.26
N GLY A 200 -23.69 9.01 -16.62
CA GLY A 200 -24.66 10.00 -16.26
C GLY A 200 -24.08 11.40 -16.42
N THR A 201 -24.97 12.38 -16.39
CA THR A 201 -24.63 13.81 -16.44
C THR A 201 -24.58 14.41 -15.03
N GLY A 202 -24.53 13.58 -14.00
CA GLY A 202 -24.34 14.03 -12.63
C GLY A 202 -22.96 14.65 -12.43
N SER A 203 -22.74 15.16 -11.24
CA SER A 203 -21.46 15.74 -10.84
C SER A 203 -20.88 14.97 -9.67
N ARG A 204 -19.58 15.19 -9.46
CA ARG A 204 -18.84 14.76 -8.28
C ARG A 204 -19.56 15.26 -7.02
N THR A 205 -19.84 14.37 -6.07
CA THR A 205 -20.60 14.70 -4.85
C THR A 205 -19.72 15.13 -3.69
N ASP A 206 -18.47 14.65 -3.62
CA ASP A 206 -17.59 14.84 -2.45
C ASP A 206 -18.26 14.39 -1.13
N ALA A 207 -19.12 13.36 -1.20
CA ALA A 207 -19.88 12.81 -0.09
C ALA A 207 -19.02 11.89 0.81
N TRP A 208 -17.90 12.42 1.31
CA TRP A 208 -16.95 11.69 2.15
C TRP A 208 -17.63 11.08 3.37
N ALA A 209 -17.62 9.76 3.45
CA ALA A 209 -18.32 9.02 4.49
C ALA A 209 -17.58 7.72 4.85
N LEU A 210 -17.94 7.16 6.01
CA LEU A 210 -17.62 5.78 6.31
C LEU A 210 -18.49 4.86 5.46
N ASP A 211 -17.91 3.74 5.05
CA ASP A 211 -18.64 2.63 4.47
C ASP A 211 -19.58 2.04 5.53
N PRO A 212 -20.90 1.99 5.31
CA PRO A 212 -21.85 1.46 6.28
C PRO A 212 -21.74 -0.06 6.49
N LYS A 213 -21.08 -0.80 5.59
CA LYS A 213 -20.90 -2.27 5.71
C LYS A 213 -19.68 -2.67 6.52
N VAL A 214 -18.77 -1.75 6.79
CA VAL A 214 -17.49 -2.03 7.45
C VAL A 214 -17.44 -1.28 8.78
N PRO A 215 -17.11 -1.91 9.92
CA PRO A 215 -16.93 -1.18 11.16
C PRO A 215 -15.81 -0.14 11.04
N ARG A 216 -15.92 0.96 11.79
CA ARG A 216 -14.96 2.09 11.75
C ARG A 216 -13.50 1.64 11.97
N ASP A 217 -13.29 0.60 12.78
CA ASP A 217 -11.96 0.08 13.10
C ASP A 217 -11.27 -0.62 11.91
N TYR A 218 -12.02 -1.01 10.87
CA TYR A 218 -11.51 -1.79 9.74
C TYR A 218 -11.56 -1.06 8.39
N GLN A 219 -11.74 0.26 8.43
CA GLN A 219 -11.68 1.14 7.26
C GLN A 219 -11.00 2.47 7.63
N PRO A 220 -10.55 3.29 6.67
CA PRO A 220 -9.92 4.56 6.96
C PRO A 220 -10.98 5.65 7.18
N VAL A 221 -10.77 6.51 8.18
CA VAL A 221 -11.64 7.67 8.44
C VAL A 221 -11.14 8.89 7.69
N LEU A 222 -11.87 9.30 6.63
CA LEU A 222 -11.38 10.27 5.63
C LEU A 222 -12.34 11.44 5.34
N PHE A 223 -12.91 12.03 6.39
CA PHE A 223 -13.65 13.31 6.27
C PHE A 223 -12.77 14.46 5.76
N SER A 224 -11.45 14.30 5.88
CA SER A 224 -10.37 15.11 5.31
C SER A 224 -9.30 14.19 4.72
N GLY A 225 -8.31 14.76 4.01
CA GLY A 225 -7.22 13.99 3.42
C GLY A 225 -6.39 13.18 4.42
N PHE A 226 -5.61 12.22 3.92
CA PHE A 226 -4.64 11.51 4.75
C PHE A 226 -3.60 12.50 5.29
N LYS A 227 -3.24 12.34 6.56
CA LYS A 227 -2.08 13.02 7.14
C LYS A 227 -0.82 12.35 6.57
N GLY A 228 0.17 13.16 6.21
CA GLY A 228 1.41 12.71 5.55
C GLY A 228 1.54 13.12 4.08
N GLY A 229 0.62 13.94 3.55
CA GLY A 229 0.73 14.53 2.21
C GLY A 229 0.25 13.62 1.07
N TYR A 230 -0.51 12.57 1.40
CA TYR A 230 -1.15 11.69 0.43
C TYR A 230 -2.59 12.15 0.14
N ASP A 231 -2.99 12.03 -1.12
CA ASP A 231 -4.36 12.26 -1.55
C ASP A 231 -5.26 11.09 -1.13
N ARG A 232 -6.57 11.36 -1.11
CA ARG A 232 -7.62 10.33 -1.10
C ARG A 232 -7.75 9.75 -2.51
N GLY A 233 -6.86 8.82 -2.84
CA GLY A 233 -6.83 8.16 -4.14
C GLY A 233 -7.99 7.18 -4.27
N HIS A 234 -8.89 7.47 -5.22
CA HIS A 234 -10.02 6.57 -5.48
C HIS A 234 -9.54 5.31 -6.20
N GLN A 235 -10.13 4.16 -5.83
CA GLN A 235 -10.01 2.95 -6.64
C GLN A 235 -11.06 2.93 -7.76
N LEU A 236 -12.35 2.95 -7.41
CA LEU A 236 -13.43 3.32 -8.35
C LEU A 236 -13.54 4.86 -8.42
N PRO A 237 -13.18 5.50 -9.55
CA PRO A 237 -13.28 6.95 -9.65
C PRO A 237 -14.73 7.44 -9.68
N SER A 238 -14.95 8.59 -9.04
CA SER A 238 -16.24 9.29 -9.03
C SER A 238 -16.84 9.48 -10.44
N ALA A 239 -16.00 9.84 -11.43
CA ALA A 239 -16.46 10.11 -12.80
C ALA A 239 -17.07 8.89 -13.51
N ASP A 240 -16.83 7.68 -13.00
CA ASP A 240 -17.37 6.44 -13.55
C ASP A 240 -18.78 6.13 -12.99
N ARG A 241 -19.29 6.94 -12.04
CA ARG A 241 -20.58 6.74 -11.35
C ARG A 241 -21.44 7.99 -11.27
N LEU A 242 -21.54 8.74 -12.37
CA LEU A 242 -22.31 9.99 -12.41
C LEU A 242 -23.84 9.81 -12.56
N ARG A 243 -24.37 8.59 -12.38
CA ARG A 243 -25.80 8.29 -12.53
C ARG A 243 -26.40 7.83 -11.21
N ALA A 244 -27.63 8.29 -10.94
CA ALA A 244 -28.55 7.73 -9.95
C ALA A 244 -27.99 7.54 -8.52
N GLY A 245 -27.26 8.55 -8.00
CA GLY A 245 -26.76 8.54 -6.62
C GLY A 245 -25.63 7.54 -6.35
N ALA A 246 -25.23 6.73 -7.34
CA ALA A 246 -24.13 5.76 -7.21
C ALA A 246 -22.77 6.44 -6.92
N ASN A 247 -22.67 7.73 -7.25
CA ASN A 247 -21.48 8.55 -7.01
C ASN A 247 -21.11 8.64 -5.54
N GLU A 248 -22.08 8.78 -4.64
CA GLU A 248 -21.82 8.98 -3.21
C GLU A 248 -21.03 7.81 -2.61
N GLN A 249 -21.35 6.59 -3.04
CA GLN A 249 -20.65 5.39 -2.58
C GLN A 249 -19.18 5.34 -3.02
N THR A 250 -18.78 6.07 -4.08
CA THR A 250 -17.36 6.13 -4.46
C THR A 250 -16.52 6.93 -3.47
N PHE A 251 -17.14 7.65 -2.53
CA PHE A 251 -16.48 8.46 -1.52
C PHE A 251 -16.32 7.76 -0.16
N TYR A 252 -16.69 6.48 -0.08
CA TYR A 252 -16.45 5.67 1.11
C TYR A 252 -14.96 5.44 1.33
N GLY A 253 -14.53 5.44 2.60
CA GLY A 253 -13.14 5.20 2.97
C GLY A 253 -12.59 3.87 2.44
N THR A 254 -13.42 2.83 2.35
CA THR A 254 -13.08 1.52 1.77
C THR A 254 -12.70 1.56 0.29
N ASN A 255 -13.08 2.62 -0.44
CA ASN A 255 -12.70 2.85 -1.84
C ASN A 255 -11.49 3.81 -1.97
N MET A 256 -10.82 4.14 -0.86
CA MET A 256 -9.69 5.07 -0.84
C MET A 256 -8.39 4.36 -0.49
N THR A 257 -7.30 4.89 -1.04
CA THR A 257 -5.92 4.55 -0.69
C THR A 257 -5.10 5.83 -0.55
N PRO A 258 -4.06 5.85 0.30
CA PRO A 258 -3.14 6.98 0.35
C PRO A 258 -2.30 7.02 -0.93
N GLN A 259 -2.62 7.94 -1.84
CA GLN A 259 -2.00 8.01 -3.16
C GLN A 259 -1.20 9.31 -3.33
N ARG A 260 0.00 9.24 -3.92
CA ARG A 260 0.85 10.41 -4.19
C ARG A 260 0.16 11.30 -5.20
N ALA A 261 0.08 12.60 -4.91
CA ALA A 261 -0.55 13.58 -5.77
C ALA A 261 0.00 13.56 -7.22
N ALA A 262 1.30 13.31 -7.39
CA ALA A 262 1.94 13.25 -8.70
C ALA A 262 1.46 12.07 -9.57
N LEU A 263 1.00 10.97 -8.95
CA LEU A 263 0.34 9.86 -9.65
C LEU A 263 -1.15 10.15 -9.80
N ASN A 264 -1.84 10.37 -8.69
CA ASN A 264 -3.30 10.53 -8.59
C ASN A 264 -3.84 11.62 -9.53
N GLN A 265 -3.28 12.82 -9.44
CA GLN A 265 -3.82 14.00 -10.12
C GLN A 265 -3.36 14.12 -11.59
N ARG A 266 -2.48 13.22 -12.04
CA ARG A 266 -1.88 13.25 -13.38
C ARG A 266 -2.10 11.92 -14.10
N ALA A 267 -1.08 11.09 -14.19
CA ALA A 267 -1.11 9.88 -15.01
C ALA A 267 -2.27 8.94 -14.65
N TRP A 268 -2.62 8.80 -13.37
CA TRP A 268 -3.77 7.99 -12.97
C TRP A 268 -5.10 8.60 -13.43
N ALA A 269 -5.30 9.91 -13.28
CA ALA A 269 -6.48 10.62 -13.79
C ALA A 269 -6.59 10.56 -15.32
N THR A 270 -5.46 10.70 -16.04
CA THR A 270 -5.39 10.51 -17.50
C THR A 270 -5.78 9.08 -17.87
N PHE A 271 -5.21 8.09 -17.18
CA PHE A 271 -5.49 6.68 -17.40
C PHE A 271 -6.97 6.34 -17.15
N GLU A 272 -7.59 6.87 -16.09
CA GLU A 272 -9.03 6.73 -15.86
C GLU A 272 -9.86 7.34 -17.01
N GLY A 273 -9.39 8.44 -17.61
CA GLY A 273 -9.98 9.00 -18.83
C GLY A 273 -9.91 8.06 -20.04
N MET A 274 -8.77 7.37 -20.20
CA MET A 274 -8.58 6.35 -21.24
C MET A 274 -9.50 5.15 -21.01
N VAL A 275 -9.60 4.65 -19.78
CA VAL A 275 -10.52 3.56 -19.40
C VAL A 275 -11.97 3.93 -19.74
N ARG A 276 -12.42 5.13 -19.39
CA ARG A 276 -13.75 5.62 -19.80
C ARG A 276 -13.90 5.69 -21.32
N THR A 277 -12.87 6.11 -22.04
CA THR A 277 -12.90 6.16 -23.52
C THR A 277 -13.04 4.75 -24.11
N TRP A 278 -12.21 3.79 -23.70
CA TRP A 278 -12.31 2.41 -24.17
C TRP A 278 -13.65 1.78 -23.82
N SER A 279 -14.16 2.03 -22.62
CA SER A 279 -15.44 1.48 -22.16
C SER A 279 -16.62 1.87 -23.06
N SER A 280 -16.55 3.00 -23.76
CA SER A 280 -17.58 3.45 -24.70
C SER A 280 -17.63 2.62 -25.99
N SER A 281 -16.56 1.88 -26.29
CA SER A 281 -16.46 1.00 -27.46
C SER A 281 -17.01 -0.41 -27.20
N PHE A 282 -17.01 -0.84 -25.93
CA PHE A 282 -17.50 -2.16 -25.51
C PHE A 282 -19.00 -2.13 -25.16
N ASP A 283 -19.63 -3.30 -25.22
CA ASP A 283 -20.99 -3.45 -24.67
C ASP A 283 -20.93 -3.45 -23.14
N THR A 284 -19.84 -3.99 -22.58
CA THR A 284 -19.45 -3.85 -21.18
C THR A 284 -17.94 -3.94 -21.07
N LEU A 285 -17.33 -3.04 -20.32
CA LEU A 285 -15.95 -3.15 -19.86
C LEU A 285 -15.96 -3.52 -18.38
N TYR A 286 -15.41 -4.66 -18.02
CA TYR A 286 -15.22 -5.08 -16.64
C TYR A 286 -13.87 -4.56 -16.16
N VAL A 287 -13.85 -3.90 -15.00
CA VAL A 287 -12.66 -3.27 -14.44
C VAL A 287 -12.40 -3.88 -13.07
N VAL A 288 -11.18 -4.36 -12.87
CA VAL A 288 -10.61 -4.59 -11.54
C VAL A 288 -9.51 -3.57 -11.36
N THR A 289 -9.46 -2.94 -10.21
CA THR A 289 -8.39 -2.03 -9.83
C THR A 289 -7.98 -2.31 -8.40
N GLY A 290 -6.76 -1.99 -8.02
CA GLY A 290 -6.26 -2.30 -6.70
C GLY A 290 -4.95 -1.63 -6.40
N CYS A 291 -4.43 -1.96 -5.23
CA CYS A 291 -3.15 -1.47 -4.75
C CYS A 291 -2.28 -2.64 -4.31
N ASP A 292 -0.98 -2.57 -4.61
CA ASP A 292 -0.01 -3.54 -4.13
C ASP A 292 0.58 -3.08 -2.80
N LEU A 293 0.43 -3.91 -1.77
CA LEU A 293 0.97 -3.69 -0.44
C LEU A 293 2.24 -4.52 -0.18
N LYS A 294 2.66 -5.40 -1.11
CA LYS A 294 3.81 -6.27 -0.93
C LYS A 294 5.08 -5.45 -0.79
N GLY A 295 5.67 -5.49 0.40
CA GLY A 295 6.88 -4.71 0.73
C GLY A 295 6.63 -3.22 1.00
N ALA A 296 5.38 -2.80 1.20
CA ALA A 296 5.06 -1.44 1.64
C ALA A 296 5.75 -1.12 2.98
N THR A 297 6.54 -0.05 3.05
CA THR A 297 7.21 0.35 4.32
C THR A 297 6.78 1.72 4.81
N GLN A 298 6.01 2.45 4.00
CA GLN A 298 5.55 3.78 4.31
C GLN A 298 4.14 3.70 4.89
N VAL A 299 3.81 4.63 5.77
CA VAL A 299 2.50 4.76 6.40
C VAL A 299 2.00 6.19 6.28
N ALA A 300 0.71 6.30 6.02
CA ALA A 300 -0.06 7.53 6.16
C ALA A 300 -0.98 7.37 7.37
N TYR A 301 -1.56 8.48 7.85
CA TYR A 301 -2.53 8.41 8.93
C TYR A 301 -3.89 8.94 8.50
N ASP A 302 -4.94 8.24 8.90
CA ASP A 302 -6.30 8.73 8.69
C ASP A 302 -6.64 9.87 9.67
N ASN A 303 -7.90 10.31 9.69
CA ASN A 303 -8.31 11.43 10.54
C ASN A 303 -8.41 11.07 12.02
N ASP A 304 -8.59 9.79 12.36
CA ASP A 304 -8.59 9.28 13.73
C ASP A 304 -7.17 8.92 14.23
N GLY A 305 -6.16 8.99 13.35
CA GLY A 305 -4.78 8.67 13.68
C GLY A 305 -4.43 7.20 13.48
N LYS A 306 -5.30 6.43 12.82
CA LYS A 306 -4.99 5.05 12.42
C LYS A 306 -3.88 5.05 11.38
N SER A 307 -2.91 4.18 11.57
CA SER A 307 -1.85 3.93 10.59
C SER A 307 -2.42 3.16 9.40
N ILE A 308 -2.24 3.70 8.20
CA ILE A 308 -2.70 3.11 6.94
C ILE A 308 -1.46 2.88 6.06
N PRO A 309 -1.18 1.64 5.62
CA PRO A 309 -0.03 1.36 4.78
C PRO A 309 -0.15 2.11 3.46
N VAL A 310 0.98 2.67 2.99
CA VAL A 310 1.06 3.33 1.69
C VAL A 310 1.43 2.29 0.65
N PRO A 311 0.59 2.05 -0.38
CA PRO A 311 0.88 1.08 -1.43
C PRO A 311 2.22 1.33 -2.13
N VAL A 312 2.85 0.26 -2.61
CA VAL A 312 4.06 0.34 -3.46
C VAL A 312 3.72 0.50 -4.94
N GLY A 313 2.49 0.15 -5.32
CA GLY A 313 1.98 0.30 -6.68
C GLY A 313 0.46 0.18 -6.77
N TYR A 314 -0.05 0.39 -7.98
CA TYR A 314 -1.47 0.36 -8.32
C TYR A 314 -1.66 -0.38 -9.63
N PHE A 315 -2.79 -1.07 -9.77
CA PHE A 315 -3.09 -1.81 -10.98
C PHE A 315 -4.51 -1.59 -11.49
N LYS A 316 -4.70 -1.89 -12.78
CA LYS A 316 -6.01 -2.18 -13.36
C LYS A 316 -5.93 -3.38 -14.30
N ALA A 317 -6.83 -4.34 -14.11
CA ALA A 317 -7.11 -5.38 -15.08
C ALA A 317 -8.43 -5.02 -15.79
N LEU A 318 -8.43 -5.04 -17.13
CA LEU A 318 -9.57 -4.65 -17.95
C LEU A 318 -9.99 -5.83 -18.82
N LEU A 319 -11.27 -6.18 -18.80
CA LEU A 319 -11.87 -7.19 -19.66
C LEU A 319 -13.01 -6.57 -20.47
N GLY A 320 -12.77 -6.35 -21.76
CA GLY A 320 -13.76 -5.79 -22.68
C GLY A 320 -14.61 -6.88 -23.33
N PHE A 321 -15.94 -6.71 -23.28
CA PHE A 321 -16.89 -7.57 -24.00
C PHE A 321 -17.55 -6.83 -25.16
N LYS A 322 -17.46 -7.41 -26.36
CA LYS A 322 -18.14 -6.95 -27.56
C LYS A 322 -18.82 -8.12 -28.27
N LYS A 323 -20.15 -8.19 -28.18
CA LYS A 323 -20.94 -9.29 -28.76
C LYS A 323 -20.75 -9.45 -30.27
N SER A 324 -20.54 -8.34 -30.99
CA SER A 324 -20.32 -8.36 -32.43
C SER A 324 -18.96 -8.95 -32.84
N GLY A 325 -18.00 -9.05 -31.92
CA GLY A 325 -16.63 -9.48 -32.22
C GLY A 325 -15.82 -8.49 -33.06
N THR A 326 -16.31 -7.25 -33.25
CA THR A 326 -15.73 -6.30 -34.23
C THR A 326 -14.59 -5.45 -33.66
N LEU A 327 -14.12 -5.71 -32.45
CA LEU A 327 -13.20 -4.84 -31.72
C LEU A 327 -11.98 -5.61 -31.24
N GLY A 328 -10.79 -5.24 -31.70
CA GLY A 328 -9.56 -5.97 -31.40
C GLY A 328 -9.70 -7.49 -31.61
N ASN A 329 -9.24 -8.25 -30.63
CA ASN A 329 -9.26 -9.72 -30.67
C ASN A 329 -10.62 -10.35 -30.36
N THR A 330 -11.68 -9.57 -30.09
CA THR A 330 -12.98 -10.09 -29.65
C THR A 330 -13.57 -11.17 -30.56
N ALA A 331 -13.49 -11.04 -31.90
CA ALA A 331 -13.95 -12.10 -32.83
C ALA A 331 -13.21 -13.44 -32.65
N LYS A 332 -11.96 -13.41 -32.21
CA LYS A 332 -11.07 -14.58 -32.08
C LYS A 332 -11.06 -15.17 -30.65
N GLN A 333 -11.79 -14.55 -29.74
CA GLN A 333 -11.75 -14.74 -28.29
C GLN A 333 -13.16 -14.75 -27.66
N GLY A 334 -14.16 -15.28 -28.38
CA GLY A 334 -15.52 -15.46 -27.83
C GLY A 334 -16.25 -14.16 -27.48
N GLY A 335 -15.88 -13.04 -28.09
CA GLY A 335 -16.40 -11.71 -27.80
C GLY A 335 -15.61 -10.92 -26.75
N TYR A 336 -14.46 -11.42 -26.31
CA TYR A 336 -13.66 -10.82 -25.23
C TYR A 336 -12.27 -10.37 -25.68
N THR A 337 -11.70 -9.39 -24.99
CA THR A 337 -10.29 -9.01 -25.05
C THR A 337 -9.91 -8.38 -23.72
N ALA A 338 -8.67 -8.56 -23.27
CA ALA A 338 -8.20 -8.05 -22.00
C ALA A 338 -6.87 -7.32 -22.10
N ILE A 339 -6.55 -6.55 -21.06
CA ILE A 339 -5.28 -5.86 -20.87
C ILE A 339 -5.07 -5.56 -19.38
N GLY A 340 -3.86 -5.77 -18.89
CA GLY A 340 -3.43 -5.42 -17.54
C GLY A 340 -2.55 -4.16 -17.54
N PHE A 341 -2.54 -3.45 -16.41
CA PHE A 341 -1.64 -2.33 -16.17
C PHE A 341 -1.13 -2.37 -14.73
N TYR A 342 0.15 -2.09 -14.54
CA TYR A 342 0.76 -1.91 -13.22
C TYR A 342 1.61 -0.64 -13.18
N PHE A 343 1.36 0.22 -12.21
CA PHE A 343 2.09 1.46 -11.97
C PHE A 343 2.79 1.35 -10.62
N ASN A 344 4.10 1.59 -10.57
CA ASN A 344 4.75 1.88 -9.30
C ASN A 344 4.14 3.14 -8.69
N HIS A 345 4.27 3.30 -7.37
CA HIS A 345 3.75 4.48 -6.68
C HIS A 345 4.63 5.72 -6.87
N GLU A 346 4.75 6.17 -8.12
CA GLU A 346 5.60 7.26 -8.55
C GLU A 346 4.97 8.13 -9.64
N ALA A 347 5.70 9.15 -10.09
CA ALA A 347 5.20 10.07 -11.10
C ALA A 347 5.46 9.52 -12.51
N TYR A 348 4.47 9.66 -13.37
CA TYR A 348 4.55 9.32 -14.79
C TYR A 348 4.07 10.50 -15.63
N SER A 349 4.57 10.61 -16.84
CA SER A 349 4.00 11.42 -17.92
C SER A 349 2.87 10.66 -18.62
N ASP A 350 2.00 11.39 -19.33
CA ASP A 350 0.90 10.78 -20.06
C ASP A 350 1.39 9.80 -21.15
N SER A 351 2.58 10.04 -21.74
CA SER A 351 3.17 9.15 -22.74
C SER A 351 3.63 7.80 -22.18
N GLU A 352 3.92 7.72 -20.88
CA GLU A 352 4.42 6.49 -20.24
C GLU A 352 3.29 5.55 -19.79
N ILE A 353 2.02 5.98 -19.85
CA ILE A 353 0.86 5.20 -19.38
C ILE A 353 0.75 3.87 -20.13
N MET A 354 0.83 3.89 -21.46
CA MET A 354 0.71 2.66 -22.27
C MET A 354 1.94 1.75 -22.16
N ASP A 355 3.09 2.30 -21.75
CA ASP A 355 4.29 1.49 -21.48
C ASP A 355 4.12 0.61 -20.23
N GLN A 356 3.12 0.90 -19.39
CA GLN A 356 2.78 0.11 -18.20
C GLN A 356 1.83 -1.06 -18.50
N SER A 357 1.43 -1.25 -19.77
CA SER A 357 0.52 -2.31 -20.17
C SER A 357 1.20 -3.68 -20.25
N MET A 358 0.44 -4.72 -19.93
CA MET A 358 0.86 -6.13 -19.94
C MET A 358 -0.32 -7.05 -20.22
N THR A 359 -0.07 -8.35 -20.41
CA THR A 359 -1.13 -9.36 -20.46
C THR A 359 -1.78 -9.55 -19.07
N ILE A 360 -2.89 -10.29 -19.01
CA ILE A 360 -3.45 -10.65 -17.69
C ILE A 360 -2.51 -11.62 -16.99
N ASP A 361 -2.01 -12.68 -17.65
CA ASP A 361 -1.03 -13.64 -17.08
C ASP A 361 0.19 -12.94 -16.44
N GLU A 362 0.72 -11.90 -17.09
CA GLU A 362 1.86 -11.13 -16.58
C GLU A 362 1.48 -10.36 -15.30
N LEU A 363 0.29 -9.78 -15.27
CA LEU A 363 -0.23 -9.06 -14.10
C LEU A 363 -0.54 -10.01 -12.94
N GLU A 364 -1.13 -11.18 -13.22
CA GLU A 364 -1.38 -12.24 -12.23
C GLU A 364 -0.07 -12.73 -11.63
N SER A 365 0.94 -13.00 -12.47
CA SER A 365 2.27 -13.42 -12.02
C SER A 365 2.94 -12.38 -11.12
N LEU A 366 2.71 -11.08 -11.38
CA LEU A 366 3.24 -9.99 -10.58
C LEU A 366 2.53 -9.86 -9.23
N LEU A 367 1.21 -9.98 -9.23
CA LEU A 367 0.37 -9.66 -8.08
C LEU A 367 -0.01 -10.87 -7.22
N ASP A 368 0.10 -12.08 -7.74
CA ASP A 368 -0.44 -13.30 -7.14
C ASP A 368 -1.96 -13.20 -6.93
N ILE A 369 -2.66 -12.73 -7.96
CA ILE A 369 -4.13 -12.57 -7.99
C ILE A 369 -4.62 -13.18 -9.30
N ASP A 370 -5.56 -14.13 -9.24
CA ASP A 370 -6.26 -14.67 -10.40
C ASP A 370 -7.40 -13.72 -10.81
N PHE A 371 -7.28 -13.10 -11.99
CA PHE A 371 -8.21 -12.11 -12.52
C PHE A 371 -9.19 -12.75 -13.50
N PHE A 372 -10.48 -12.47 -13.29
CA PHE A 372 -11.57 -12.99 -14.14
C PHE A 372 -11.72 -14.54 -14.18
N PRO A 373 -11.53 -15.29 -13.09
CA PRO A 373 -11.65 -16.77 -13.09
C PRO A 373 -13.02 -17.28 -13.56
N ASN A 374 -14.07 -16.47 -13.33
CA ASN A 374 -15.43 -16.79 -13.78
C ASN A 374 -15.57 -16.80 -15.32
N LEU A 375 -14.58 -16.30 -16.07
CA LEU A 375 -14.57 -16.28 -17.52
C LEU A 375 -14.32 -17.69 -18.11
N GLU A 376 -13.52 -18.53 -17.44
CA GLU A 376 -13.24 -19.89 -17.91
C GLU A 376 -14.53 -20.70 -18.04
N ALA A 377 -15.38 -20.67 -17.01
CA ALA A 377 -16.69 -21.34 -17.03
C ALA A 377 -17.60 -20.86 -18.17
N LYS A 378 -17.36 -19.65 -18.70
CA LYS A 378 -18.14 -19.06 -19.80
C LYS A 378 -17.59 -19.40 -21.18
N LEU A 379 -16.27 -19.44 -21.35
CA LEU A 379 -15.61 -19.58 -22.65
C LEU A 379 -15.02 -20.97 -22.92
N GLY A 380 -14.76 -21.75 -21.86
CA GLY A 380 -13.88 -22.91 -21.89
C GLY A 380 -12.39 -22.51 -21.86
N ALA A 381 -11.55 -23.43 -21.37
CA ALA A 381 -10.12 -23.20 -21.10
C ALA A 381 -9.34 -22.61 -22.27
N ASP A 382 -9.52 -23.11 -23.50
CA ASP A 382 -8.74 -22.66 -24.66
C ASP A 382 -8.93 -21.17 -24.99
N LEU A 383 -10.18 -20.69 -24.93
CA LEU A 383 -10.48 -19.29 -25.22
C LEU A 383 -10.16 -18.38 -24.04
N TYR A 384 -10.37 -18.87 -22.82
CA TYR A 384 -9.98 -18.21 -21.58
C TYR A 384 -8.47 -17.93 -21.53
N ASN A 385 -7.63 -18.96 -21.65
CA ASN A 385 -6.17 -18.83 -21.67
C ASN A 385 -5.70 -17.87 -22.77
N LYS A 386 -6.40 -17.85 -23.91
CA LYS A 386 -6.06 -16.93 -25.02
C LYS A 386 -6.42 -15.48 -24.71
N VAL A 387 -7.49 -15.22 -23.98
CA VAL A 387 -7.86 -13.87 -23.53
C VAL A 387 -6.80 -13.35 -22.57
N GLU A 388 -6.32 -14.17 -21.64
CA GLU A 388 -5.41 -13.74 -20.61
C GLU A 388 -3.97 -13.56 -21.10
N SER A 389 -3.48 -14.50 -21.92
CA SER A 389 -2.10 -14.51 -22.43
C SER A 389 -1.80 -13.52 -23.56
N THR A 390 -2.78 -12.73 -24.02
CA THR A 390 -2.59 -11.82 -25.16
C THR A 390 -3.16 -10.43 -24.94
N THR A 391 -2.46 -9.43 -25.45
CA THR A 391 -2.97 -8.06 -25.64
C THR A 391 -3.18 -7.78 -27.13
N ASP A 392 -3.99 -6.76 -27.45
CA ASP A 392 -4.22 -6.28 -28.81
C ASP A 392 -3.73 -4.84 -28.97
N SER A 393 -3.16 -4.53 -30.14
CA SER A 393 -2.86 -3.16 -30.56
C SER A 393 -4.04 -2.19 -30.51
N TRP A 394 -5.29 -2.65 -30.55
CA TRP A 394 -6.48 -1.81 -30.46
C TRP A 394 -6.55 -0.99 -29.16
N TRP A 395 -5.95 -1.47 -28.06
CA TRP A 395 -5.86 -0.71 -26.81
C TRP A 395 -4.92 0.49 -26.90
N LYS A 396 -4.00 0.52 -27.87
CA LYS A 396 -3.00 1.56 -28.10
C LYS A 396 -3.47 2.52 -29.18
#